data_AF-A0A2E8JZH8-F1
#
_entry.id   AF-A0A2E8JZH8-F1
#
_cell.length_a   1.000
_cell.length_b   1.000
_cell.length_c   1.000
_cell.angle_alpha   90.00
_cell.angle_beta   90.00
_cell.angle_gamma   90.00
#
_symmetry.space_group_name_H-M   'P 1'
#
loop_
_entity.id
_entity.type
_entity.pdbx_description
1 polymer ?
#
loop_
_entity_poly.entity_id
_entity_poly.type
_entity_poly.pdbx_seq_one_letter_code
_entity_poly.pdbx_strand_id
1 'polypeptide(L)'
;MSIAFATVVASLAPITHAGDAPPRFAPPEPLVAGTGLIDVTTGHAAPYVYDFDGDGVRDLLVGEFGAAPFKGETSGKSGPGHPWVAGKLRFYPNHGTDHEPRYEDFAYVQAGGLDAQVPITCCVSFVPQFIDFTGDGIDDLVSGSYPGDIYFFTGKGGGTFEAPVLQRNINGDPAHATQEHDGEKHPVHSITAELHDMDGDDDLDLVVGSRLSGCYMIENVGTDGRMAWAASSSRLKTSEEKPIGGWDYGSNVHFADWDGDGISDIVVGSEDGGVFWHRNIGTENQPVFGSMQVLLPEMPMGEKFLKLSSPMGPCWRVKVHVVDYDGDGLRDLLVGDFGSRHTRRRTLSIEEKAEVRSLDQEMDGLYAKQEIDAKDEARIDAIQERLDELETHTDHTTGHVWFHRQLPPAGGNRITMVGDVSNKITNDAVRLRSHGDRLDSNRPFPVTVVVTVPDGWAACGNQDAIEKAGAIGLPTSIEWTLPQGCTIASSTWQDADHNALYEGTFAIEVIIDASGLENPDRVRNGEILAEVTYQRCDKKSGVCILESSEVRMPVLIDG
;
A
#
# COMPACT_ATOMS: atom_id res chain seq x y z
N MET A 1 -18.50 15.46 68.31
CA MET A 1 -18.82 16.18 67.07
C MET A 1 -17.56 16.91 66.64
N SER A 2 -16.74 16.28 65.79
CA SER A 2 -15.63 16.93 65.08
C SER A 2 -15.85 16.64 63.61
N ILE A 3 -16.14 17.70 62.84
CA ILE A 3 -16.31 17.64 61.40
C ILE A 3 -14.95 17.98 60.81
N ALA A 4 -14.30 16.99 60.19
CA ALA A 4 -13.11 17.21 59.38
C ALA A 4 -13.57 17.55 57.95
N PHE A 5 -13.13 18.70 57.44
CA PHE A 5 -13.24 19.03 56.02
C PHE A 5 -12.15 18.25 55.26
N ALA A 6 -12.56 17.33 54.40
CA ALA A 6 -11.68 16.69 53.42
C ALA A 6 -11.75 17.50 52.12
N THR A 7 -10.65 18.14 51.76
CA THR A 7 -10.44 18.76 50.45
C THR A 7 -10.25 17.64 49.43
N VAL A 8 -11.23 17.42 48.56
CA VAL A 8 -11.07 16.54 47.39
C VAL A 8 -10.31 17.35 46.34
N VAL A 9 -9.01 17.06 46.19
CA VAL A 9 -8.27 17.45 44.99
C VAL A 9 -8.75 16.50 43.90
N ALA A 10 -9.54 17.02 42.97
CA ALA A 10 -9.87 16.31 41.74
C ALA A 10 -8.57 16.14 40.94
N SER A 11 -8.00 14.93 40.99
CA SER A 11 -7.04 14.48 40.01
C SER A 11 -7.75 14.49 38.66
N LEU A 12 -7.38 15.41 37.77
CA LEU A 12 -7.65 15.25 36.35
C LEU A 12 -6.89 14.00 35.92
N ALA A 13 -7.62 12.89 35.80
CA ALA A 13 -7.11 11.74 35.08
C ALA A 13 -6.74 12.20 33.66
N PRO A 14 -5.59 11.77 33.10
CA PRO A 14 -5.31 12.02 31.70
C PRO A 14 -6.46 11.44 30.87
N ILE A 15 -7.00 12.26 29.97
CA ILE A 15 -7.89 11.78 28.92
C ILE A 15 -7.01 10.89 28.04
N THR A 16 -7.06 9.59 28.26
CA THR A 16 -6.51 8.61 27.31
C THR A 16 -7.34 8.75 26.04
N HIS A 17 -6.78 9.39 25.02
CA HIS A 17 -7.37 9.39 23.68
C HIS A 17 -7.45 7.94 23.19
N ALA A 18 -8.49 7.60 22.43
CA ALA A 18 -8.68 6.28 21.83
C ALA A 18 -7.67 5.95 20.70
N GLY A 19 -6.48 6.57 20.71
CA GLY A 19 -5.56 6.70 19.58
C GLY A 19 -4.35 5.76 19.56
N ASP A 20 -4.28 4.73 20.41
CA ASP A 20 -3.12 3.82 20.46
C ASP A 20 -3.27 2.56 19.56
N ALA A 21 -4.40 2.40 18.87
CA ALA A 21 -4.54 1.31 17.90
C ALA A 21 -3.95 1.76 16.55
N PRO A 22 -3.05 0.96 15.92
CA PRO A 22 -2.51 1.32 14.62
C PRO A 22 -3.66 1.49 13.61
N PRO A 23 -3.57 2.51 12.73
CA PRO A 23 -4.58 2.75 11.73
C PRO A 23 -4.74 1.51 10.84
N ARG A 24 -5.97 1.28 10.40
CA ARG A 24 -6.32 0.13 9.57
C ARG A 24 -6.61 0.61 8.18
N PHE A 25 -6.30 -0.21 7.19
CA PHE A 25 -6.58 0.09 5.80
C PHE A 25 -7.41 -1.03 5.16
N ALA A 26 -8.24 -0.66 4.20
CA ALA A 26 -8.82 -1.63 3.26
C ALA A 26 -7.71 -2.28 2.42
N PRO A 27 -7.98 -3.42 1.75
CA PRO A 27 -7.07 -3.95 0.73
C PRO A 27 -6.68 -2.86 -0.29
N PRO A 28 -5.44 -2.84 -0.79
CA PRO A 28 -4.99 -1.83 -1.75
C PRO A 28 -5.79 -1.90 -3.05
N GLU A 29 -6.27 -0.75 -3.51
CA GLU A 29 -6.99 -0.62 -4.78
C GLU A 29 -6.11 0.10 -5.79
N PRO A 30 -5.79 -0.48 -6.95
CA PRO A 30 -5.02 0.24 -7.96
C PRO A 30 -5.91 1.31 -8.60
N LEU A 31 -5.41 2.53 -8.71
CA LEU A 31 -6.13 3.59 -9.42
C LEU A 31 -6.20 3.30 -10.91
N VAL A 32 -7.29 3.74 -11.53
CA VAL A 32 -7.59 3.49 -12.94
C VAL A 32 -7.78 4.80 -13.70
N ALA A 33 -7.36 4.78 -14.96
CA ALA A 33 -7.67 5.80 -15.95
C ALA A 33 -8.34 5.14 -17.15
N GLY A 34 -9.59 5.52 -17.42
CA GLY A 34 -10.44 4.81 -18.38
C GLY A 34 -10.67 3.36 -17.98
N THR A 35 -10.18 2.40 -18.79
CA THR A 35 -10.29 0.96 -18.51
C THR A 35 -8.99 0.32 -18.02
N GLY A 36 -7.92 1.10 -17.91
CA GLY A 36 -6.58 0.63 -17.57
C GLY A 36 -6.16 1.06 -16.17
N LEU A 37 -5.18 0.35 -15.59
CA LEU A 37 -4.51 0.81 -14.39
C LEU A 37 -3.71 2.08 -14.72
N ILE A 38 -3.58 2.98 -13.76
CA ILE A 38 -2.61 4.07 -13.83
C ILE A 38 -1.22 3.47 -13.57
N ASP A 39 -0.48 3.23 -14.64
CA ASP A 39 0.92 2.84 -14.62
C ASP A 39 1.79 3.80 -15.44
N VAL A 40 2.98 4.13 -14.93
CA VAL A 40 3.89 5.06 -15.59
C VAL A 40 4.66 4.40 -16.75
N THR A 41 5.31 5.19 -17.61
CA THR A 41 5.94 4.64 -18.83
C THR A 41 7.03 3.63 -18.47
N THR A 42 7.76 3.94 -17.42
CA THR A 42 8.89 3.16 -16.92
C THR A 42 9.09 3.56 -15.47
N GLY A 43 9.52 2.62 -14.63
CA GLY A 43 10.09 2.96 -13.34
C GLY A 43 9.07 3.31 -12.27
N HIS A 44 9.20 4.47 -11.65
CA HIS A 44 8.58 4.79 -10.35
C HIS A 44 7.41 5.73 -10.53
N ALA A 45 6.36 5.55 -9.73
CA ALA A 45 5.24 6.48 -9.64
C ALA A 45 5.30 7.27 -8.33
N ALA A 46 4.91 8.55 -8.37
CA ALA A 46 4.72 9.39 -7.20
C ALA A 46 3.39 10.15 -7.33
N PRO A 47 2.32 9.71 -6.65
CA PRO A 47 1.03 10.39 -6.70
C PRO A 47 1.07 11.70 -5.93
N TYR A 48 0.24 12.64 -6.34
CA TYR A 48 -0.10 13.86 -5.60
C TYR A 48 -1.51 14.28 -6.01
N VAL A 49 -2.36 14.67 -5.07
CA VAL A 49 -3.74 15.09 -5.35
C VAL A 49 -3.96 16.52 -4.91
N TYR A 50 -4.40 17.35 -5.86
CA TYR A 50 -4.54 18.79 -5.72
C TYR A 50 -5.45 19.36 -6.82
N ASP A 51 -6.17 20.45 -6.56
CA ASP A 51 -6.95 21.18 -7.58
C ASP A 51 -5.99 21.95 -8.50
N PHE A 52 -5.50 21.28 -9.54
CA PHE A 52 -4.35 21.76 -10.32
C PHE A 52 -4.78 22.75 -11.41
N ASP A 53 -5.95 22.56 -12.00
CA ASP A 53 -6.48 23.45 -13.03
C ASP A 53 -7.41 24.56 -12.48
N GLY A 54 -7.71 24.52 -11.18
CA GLY A 54 -8.49 25.53 -10.47
C GLY A 54 -9.98 25.45 -10.75
N ASP A 55 -10.49 24.29 -11.18
CA ASP A 55 -11.91 24.06 -11.44
C ASP A 55 -12.71 23.75 -10.17
N GLY A 56 -12.04 23.61 -9.02
CA GLY A 56 -12.64 23.31 -7.72
C GLY A 56 -12.81 21.82 -7.44
N VAL A 57 -12.25 20.94 -8.29
CA VAL A 57 -12.18 19.50 -8.09
C VAL A 57 -10.70 19.09 -8.06
N ARG A 58 -10.30 18.28 -7.08
CA ARG A 58 -8.92 17.83 -6.99
C ARG A 58 -8.61 16.84 -8.10
N ASP A 59 -7.47 17.06 -8.74
CA ASP A 59 -6.90 16.26 -9.80
C ASP A 59 -5.81 15.32 -9.29
N LEU A 60 -5.47 14.32 -10.10
CA LEU A 60 -4.35 13.44 -9.82
C LEU A 60 -3.13 13.83 -10.66
N LEU A 61 -2.03 14.11 -9.97
CA LEU A 61 -0.72 14.21 -10.56
C LEU A 61 0.07 12.93 -10.28
N VAL A 62 0.83 12.46 -11.26
CA VAL A 62 1.71 11.30 -11.09
C VAL A 62 3.08 11.61 -11.65
N GLY A 63 4.04 11.78 -10.76
CA GLY A 63 5.44 11.89 -11.13
C GLY A 63 5.98 10.54 -11.61
N GLU A 64 6.73 10.55 -12.71
CA GLU A 64 7.30 9.36 -13.33
C GLU A 64 8.82 9.42 -13.48
N PHE A 65 9.45 8.25 -13.59
CA PHE A 65 10.87 8.11 -13.92
C PHE A 65 11.16 8.52 -15.38
N GLY A 66 10.22 8.24 -16.30
CA GLY A 66 10.32 8.59 -17.71
C GLY A 66 11.29 7.73 -18.52
N ALA A 67 11.41 7.98 -19.82
CA ALA A 67 12.29 7.22 -20.72
C ALA A 67 13.04 8.10 -21.75
N ALA A 68 12.65 9.37 -21.88
CA ALA A 68 13.29 10.29 -22.81
C ALA A 68 14.60 10.83 -22.21
N PRO A 69 15.62 11.17 -23.02
CA PRO A 69 16.81 11.84 -22.50
C PRO A 69 16.49 13.17 -21.82
N PHE A 70 17.09 13.41 -20.65
CA PHE A 70 16.96 14.67 -19.93
C PHE A 70 17.61 15.83 -20.70
N LYS A 71 16.99 17.01 -20.62
CA LYS A 71 17.53 18.26 -21.16
C LYS A 71 17.48 19.35 -20.09
N GLY A 72 18.64 19.76 -19.60
CA GLY A 72 18.73 20.81 -18.59
C GLY A 72 20.09 20.81 -17.90
N GLU A 73 20.21 21.67 -16.91
CA GLU A 73 21.34 21.68 -15.98
C GLU A 73 21.26 20.47 -15.02
N THR A 74 22.41 19.93 -14.62
CA THR A 74 22.53 18.93 -13.55
C THR A 74 23.94 19.00 -12.96
N SER A 75 24.09 18.68 -11.67
CA SER A 75 25.39 18.71 -10.98
C SER A 75 26.34 17.58 -11.39
N GLY A 76 25.82 16.50 -11.97
CA GLY A 76 26.57 15.26 -12.18
C GLY A 76 26.60 14.78 -13.63
N LYS A 77 27.62 13.98 -13.96
CA LYS A 77 27.60 13.18 -15.19
C LYS A 77 26.93 11.85 -14.89
N SER A 78 26.04 11.44 -15.78
CA SER A 78 25.47 10.11 -15.79
C SER A 78 26.57 9.03 -15.92
N GLY A 79 26.43 7.93 -15.19
CA GLY A 79 27.36 6.80 -15.28
C GLY A 79 27.26 6.05 -16.61
N PRO A 80 28.29 5.29 -17.01
CA PRO A 80 28.19 4.38 -18.16
C PRO A 80 26.99 3.43 -18.00
N GLY A 81 26.15 3.31 -19.03
CA GLY A 81 24.94 2.46 -19.00
C GLY A 81 23.71 3.05 -18.28
N HIS A 82 23.86 4.21 -17.65
CA HIS A 82 22.82 4.86 -16.84
C HIS A 82 22.71 6.36 -17.22
N PRO A 83 22.28 6.70 -18.46
CA PRO A 83 22.13 8.08 -18.90
C PRO A 83 21.00 8.79 -18.14
N TRP A 84 21.11 10.13 -17.99
CA TRP A 84 20.02 10.92 -17.45
C TRP A 84 18.78 10.83 -18.35
N VAL A 85 17.70 10.32 -17.79
CA VAL A 85 16.35 10.38 -18.36
C VAL A 85 15.56 11.51 -17.72
N ALA A 86 14.58 12.01 -18.47
CA ALA A 86 13.63 13.01 -18.05
C ALA A 86 12.53 12.36 -17.21
N GLY A 87 12.66 12.44 -15.89
CA GLY A 87 11.51 12.23 -15.01
C GLY A 87 10.52 13.36 -15.21
N LYS A 88 9.24 13.04 -15.37
CA LYS A 88 8.20 14.01 -15.75
C LYS A 88 7.00 13.94 -14.82
N LEU A 89 6.15 14.96 -14.87
CA LEU A 89 4.92 15.01 -14.09
C LEU A 89 3.70 14.88 -15.00
N ARG A 90 2.91 13.82 -14.80
CA ARG A 90 1.62 13.62 -15.48
C ARG A 90 0.52 14.35 -14.72
N PHE A 91 -0.43 14.89 -15.45
CA PHE A 91 -1.66 15.50 -14.97
C PHE A 91 -2.85 14.73 -15.52
N TYR A 92 -3.64 14.13 -14.62
CA TYR A 92 -4.90 13.44 -14.91
C TYR A 92 -6.05 14.31 -14.40
N PRO A 93 -6.75 15.04 -15.27
CA PRO A 93 -7.92 15.82 -14.88
C PRO A 93 -8.99 14.93 -14.25
N ASN A 94 -9.61 15.38 -13.16
CA ASN A 94 -10.71 14.67 -12.55
C ASN A 94 -12.05 15.01 -13.22
N HIS A 95 -12.59 14.07 -14.00
CA HIS A 95 -13.90 14.22 -14.66
C HIS A 95 -15.09 13.83 -13.78
N GLY A 96 -14.84 13.51 -12.52
CA GLY A 96 -15.81 13.07 -11.52
C GLY A 96 -16.06 14.14 -10.47
N THR A 97 -15.89 13.75 -9.20
CA THR A 97 -15.92 14.65 -8.04
C THR A 97 -14.76 14.33 -7.12
N ASP A 98 -14.56 15.13 -6.07
CA ASP A 98 -13.57 14.83 -5.03
C ASP A 98 -13.81 13.52 -4.27
N HIS A 99 -15.05 13.02 -4.25
CA HIS A 99 -15.45 11.79 -3.54
C HIS A 99 -15.54 10.57 -4.45
N GLU A 100 -15.73 10.82 -5.75
CA GLU A 100 -15.83 9.79 -6.79
C GLU A 100 -14.99 10.25 -7.99
N PRO A 101 -13.65 10.26 -7.85
CA PRO A 101 -12.77 10.73 -8.91
C PRO A 101 -12.85 9.84 -10.14
N ARG A 102 -12.81 10.45 -11.33
CA ARG A 102 -12.77 9.72 -12.60
C ARG A 102 -11.69 10.28 -13.51
N TYR A 103 -10.63 9.51 -13.71
CA TYR A 103 -9.55 9.83 -14.64
C TYR A 103 -9.73 9.08 -15.96
N GLU A 104 -9.31 9.70 -17.06
CA GLU A 104 -9.39 9.11 -18.41
C GLU A 104 -8.01 9.10 -19.08
N ASP A 105 -7.51 10.26 -19.48
CA ASP A 105 -6.20 10.44 -20.10
C ASP A 105 -5.34 11.38 -19.25
N PHE A 106 -4.04 11.50 -19.60
CA PHE A 106 -3.14 12.47 -18.99
C PHE A 106 -2.48 13.41 -20.00
N ALA A 107 -2.10 14.58 -19.51
CA ALA A 107 -1.13 15.47 -20.15
C ALA A 107 0.14 15.58 -19.31
N TYR A 108 1.23 16.07 -19.89
CA TYR A 108 2.41 16.44 -19.10
C TYR A 108 2.30 17.88 -18.61
N VAL A 109 2.60 18.10 -17.34
CA VAL A 109 2.74 19.44 -16.77
C VAL A 109 3.83 20.20 -17.53
N GLN A 110 3.61 21.48 -17.82
CA GLN A 110 4.49 22.29 -18.67
C GLN A 110 5.33 23.28 -17.85
N ALA A 111 6.63 23.31 -18.14
CA ALA A 111 7.60 24.21 -17.53
C ALA A 111 8.56 24.77 -18.59
N GLY A 112 8.67 26.09 -18.69
CA GLY A 112 9.62 26.73 -19.63
C GLY A 112 9.36 26.41 -21.11
N GLY A 113 8.13 26.05 -21.48
CA GLY A 113 7.75 25.65 -22.84
C GLY A 113 8.12 24.22 -23.21
N LEU A 114 8.44 23.37 -22.23
CA LEU A 114 8.68 21.94 -22.37
C LEU A 114 7.87 21.18 -21.31
N ASP A 115 7.79 19.85 -21.43
CA ASP A 115 7.34 19.02 -20.30
C ASP A 115 8.26 19.25 -19.09
N ALA A 116 7.66 19.51 -17.93
CA ALA A 116 8.38 19.65 -16.67
C ALA A 116 9.20 18.39 -16.42
N GLN A 117 10.50 18.56 -16.16
CA GLN A 117 11.42 17.44 -16.05
C GLN A 117 12.56 17.66 -15.06
N VAL A 118 12.99 16.56 -14.44
CA VAL A 118 14.19 16.48 -13.60
C VAL A 118 15.08 15.30 -14.06
N PRO A 119 16.41 15.35 -13.84
CA PRO A 119 17.32 14.29 -14.27
C PRO A 119 17.24 13.06 -13.37
N ILE A 120 16.98 11.90 -13.98
CA ILE A 120 16.82 10.63 -13.27
C ILE A 120 17.68 9.54 -13.92
N THR A 121 18.22 8.60 -13.15
CA THR A 121 18.88 7.41 -13.73
C THR A 121 18.75 6.12 -12.92
N CYS A 122 18.40 6.22 -11.64
CA CYS A 122 17.86 5.11 -10.87
C CYS A 122 17.05 5.66 -9.69
N CYS A 123 16.11 4.84 -9.25
CA CYS A 123 15.61 4.75 -7.88
C CYS A 123 14.72 5.88 -7.31
N VAL A 124 14.40 6.91 -8.09
CA VAL A 124 13.40 7.94 -7.77
C VAL A 124 12.64 8.37 -9.03
N SER A 125 11.43 8.91 -8.90
CA SER A 125 10.67 9.58 -9.97
C SER A 125 10.79 11.11 -9.84
N PHE A 126 10.13 11.86 -10.73
CA PHE A 126 9.68 13.19 -10.37
C PHE A 126 8.78 13.06 -9.12
N VAL A 127 8.98 13.86 -8.08
CA VAL A 127 8.12 13.84 -6.88
C VAL A 127 7.71 15.27 -6.59
N PRO A 128 6.45 15.64 -6.89
CA PRO A 128 6.01 17.02 -6.78
C PRO A 128 5.69 17.39 -5.32
N GLN A 129 6.02 18.62 -4.96
CA GLN A 129 5.31 19.37 -3.93
C GLN A 129 4.85 20.68 -4.55
N PHE A 130 3.58 21.02 -4.37
CA PHE A 130 3.02 22.32 -4.75
C PHE A 130 2.98 23.22 -3.51
N ILE A 131 3.58 24.41 -3.61
CA ILE A 131 3.68 25.37 -2.50
C ILE A 131 3.99 26.75 -3.06
N ASP A 132 3.33 27.81 -2.57
CA ASP A 132 3.66 29.20 -2.92
C ASP A 132 4.91 29.67 -2.15
N PHE A 133 6.09 29.34 -2.66
CA PHE A 133 7.35 29.76 -2.03
C PHE A 133 7.74 31.19 -2.40
N THR A 134 7.11 31.79 -3.43
CA THR A 134 7.36 33.19 -3.81
C THR A 134 6.50 34.19 -3.05
N GLY A 135 5.42 33.73 -2.42
CA GLY A 135 4.44 34.55 -1.71
C GLY A 135 3.58 35.39 -2.64
N ASP A 136 3.43 35.00 -3.90
CA ASP A 136 2.67 35.74 -4.92
C ASP A 136 1.22 35.24 -5.11
N GLY A 137 0.83 34.20 -4.35
CA GLY A 137 -0.48 33.56 -4.39
C GLY A 137 -0.65 32.57 -5.54
N ILE A 138 0.42 32.19 -6.22
CA ILE A 138 0.45 31.15 -7.25
C ILE A 138 1.33 30.01 -6.73
N ASP A 139 0.80 28.80 -6.75
CA ASP A 139 1.60 27.65 -6.33
C ASP A 139 2.79 27.44 -7.27
N ASP A 140 3.96 27.30 -6.65
CA ASP A 140 5.17 26.86 -7.30
C ASP A 140 5.33 25.35 -7.13
N LEU A 141 6.31 24.78 -7.84
CA LEU A 141 6.56 23.34 -7.84
C LEU A 141 8.01 23.04 -7.43
N VAL A 142 8.18 22.07 -6.53
CA VAL A 142 9.46 21.55 -6.07
C VAL A 142 9.58 20.06 -6.44
N SER A 143 10.78 19.63 -6.84
CA SER A 143 11.11 18.21 -6.93
C SER A 143 12.59 17.97 -6.64
N GLY A 144 12.86 16.92 -5.86
CA GLY A 144 14.16 16.28 -5.79
C GLY A 144 14.45 15.44 -7.04
N SER A 145 15.68 14.95 -7.17
CA SER A 145 16.07 14.05 -8.25
C SER A 145 17.21 13.12 -7.86
N TYR A 146 17.68 12.27 -8.79
CA TYR A 146 18.67 11.24 -8.45
C TYR A 146 20.04 11.76 -7.98
N PRO A 147 20.68 12.76 -8.63
CA PRO A 147 22.01 13.22 -8.20
C PRO A 147 22.09 13.83 -6.79
N GLY A 148 20.95 14.01 -6.11
CA GLY A 148 20.84 14.92 -4.97
C GLY A 148 20.39 16.33 -5.37
N ASP A 149 20.23 16.59 -6.67
CA ASP A 149 19.79 17.87 -7.21
C ASP A 149 18.34 18.17 -6.84
N ILE A 150 18.08 19.41 -6.42
CA ILE A 150 16.77 19.96 -6.06
C ILE A 150 16.41 21.03 -7.10
N TYR A 151 15.22 20.93 -7.68
CA TYR A 151 14.74 21.84 -8.72
C TYR A 151 13.49 22.57 -8.27
N PHE A 152 13.49 23.88 -8.46
CA PHE A 152 12.31 24.73 -8.28
C PHE A 152 11.77 25.18 -9.61
N PHE A 153 10.45 25.26 -9.68
CA PHE A 153 9.68 25.64 -10.85
C PHE A 153 8.72 26.74 -10.41
N THR A 154 9.01 28.00 -10.75
CA THR A 154 8.15 29.12 -10.36
C THR A 154 6.83 29.08 -11.13
N GLY A 155 5.70 29.22 -10.44
CA GLY A 155 4.36 29.21 -11.01
C GLY A 155 4.10 30.41 -11.92
N LYS A 156 3.23 30.22 -12.91
CA LYS A 156 2.70 31.31 -13.78
C LYS A 156 1.18 31.44 -13.72
N GLY A 157 0.54 30.59 -12.91
CA GLY A 157 -0.90 30.37 -12.92
C GLY A 157 -1.35 29.44 -14.06
N GLY A 158 -2.56 28.89 -13.90
CA GLY A 158 -3.20 28.01 -14.89
C GLY A 158 -2.41 26.72 -15.17
N GLY A 159 -1.74 26.16 -14.16
CA GLY A 159 -1.00 24.90 -14.28
C GLY A 159 0.28 24.96 -15.13
N THR A 160 0.90 26.14 -15.29
CA THR A 160 2.16 26.29 -16.04
C THR A 160 3.26 26.94 -15.21
N PHE A 161 4.51 26.56 -15.50
CA PHE A 161 5.67 26.96 -14.71
C PHE A 161 6.78 27.60 -15.57
N GLU A 162 7.67 28.36 -14.94
CA GLU A 162 8.96 28.74 -15.49
C GLU A 162 9.86 27.51 -15.70
N ALA A 163 10.96 27.69 -16.44
CA ALA A 163 11.94 26.62 -16.59
C ALA A 163 12.54 26.24 -15.22
N PRO A 164 12.85 24.94 -14.97
CA PRO A 164 13.42 24.51 -13.70
C PRO A 164 14.73 25.21 -13.37
N VAL A 165 14.90 25.58 -12.10
CA VAL A 165 16.13 26.15 -11.56
C VAL A 165 16.74 25.16 -10.56
N LEU A 166 17.96 24.69 -10.86
CA LEU A 166 18.78 23.91 -9.92
C LEU A 166 19.17 24.78 -8.73
N GLN A 167 18.77 24.36 -7.53
CA GLN A 167 19.04 25.09 -6.30
C GLN A 167 20.50 24.98 -5.88
N ARG A 168 21.04 26.11 -5.39
CA ARG A 168 22.45 26.26 -4.98
C ARG A 168 22.55 26.81 -3.57
N ASN A 169 23.50 26.31 -2.81
CA ASN A 169 23.82 26.82 -1.48
C ASN A 169 24.58 28.15 -1.55
N ILE A 170 24.81 28.77 -0.39
CA ILE A 170 25.53 30.03 -0.24
C ILE A 170 26.98 30.03 -0.78
N ASN A 171 27.57 28.86 -1.04
CA ASN A 171 28.90 28.75 -1.68
C ASN A 171 28.81 28.71 -3.21
N GLY A 172 27.61 28.64 -3.78
CA GLY A 172 27.36 28.47 -5.21
C GLY A 172 27.37 27.00 -5.67
N ASP A 173 27.62 26.05 -4.78
CA ASP A 173 27.52 24.62 -5.06
C ASP A 173 26.05 24.17 -5.07
N PRO A 174 25.69 23.05 -5.73
CA PRO A 174 24.36 22.46 -5.60
C PRO A 174 23.95 22.29 -4.12
N ALA A 175 22.70 22.61 -3.79
CA ALA A 175 22.16 22.52 -2.42
C ALA A 175 21.87 21.06 -2.03
N HIS A 176 22.89 20.21 -2.02
CA HIS A 176 22.78 18.80 -1.70
C HIS A 176 22.78 18.57 -0.19
N ALA A 177 21.90 17.68 0.28
CA ALA A 177 22.11 17.04 1.57
C ALA A 177 23.38 16.18 1.50
N THR A 178 24.13 16.11 2.59
CA THR A 178 25.40 15.37 2.66
C THR A 178 25.39 14.36 3.79
N GLN A 179 26.03 13.22 3.54
CA GLN A 179 26.29 12.17 4.52
C GLN A 179 27.81 11.99 4.68
N GLU A 180 28.24 11.55 5.86
CA GLU A 180 29.61 11.07 6.04
C GLU A 180 29.67 9.55 5.85
N HIS A 181 30.62 9.11 5.03
CA HIS A 181 30.97 7.70 4.85
C HIS A 181 32.50 7.60 4.85
N ASP A 182 33.06 6.71 5.68
CA ASP A 182 34.52 6.53 5.84
C ASP A 182 35.31 7.82 6.10
N GLY A 183 34.69 8.82 6.74
CA GLY A 183 35.29 10.11 7.07
C GLY A 183 35.27 11.12 5.93
N GLU A 184 34.63 10.80 4.80
CA GLU A 184 34.43 11.70 3.67
C GLU A 184 32.96 12.12 3.56
N LYS A 185 32.73 13.37 3.15
CA LYS A 185 31.39 13.89 2.88
C LYS A 185 30.99 13.55 1.45
N HIS A 186 29.85 12.90 1.29
CA HIS A 186 29.26 12.57 0.00
C HIS A 186 27.87 13.19 -0.11
N PRO A 187 27.47 13.65 -1.30
CA PRO A 187 26.09 14.03 -1.53
C PRO A 187 25.17 12.82 -1.34
N VAL A 188 24.00 13.09 -0.81
CA VAL A 188 22.92 12.12 -0.68
C VAL A 188 22.21 12.03 -2.03
N HIS A 189 21.98 10.81 -2.52
CA HIS A 189 21.42 10.55 -3.85
C HIS A 189 19.99 10.00 -3.74
N SER A 190 19.30 9.92 -4.88
CA SER A 190 17.95 9.35 -5.01
C SER A 190 16.98 10.00 -4.04
N ILE A 191 16.81 11.32 -4.19
CA ILE A 191 16.11 12.14 -3.20
C ILE A 191 14.71 12.58 -3.64
N THR A 192 13.88 12.83 -2.64
CA THR A 192 12.67 13.67 -2.70
C THR A 192 12.95 14.95 -1.92
N ALA A 193 12.25 16.04 -2.24
CA ALA A 193 12.42 17.31 -1.57
C ALA A 193 11.06 17.95 -1.33
N GLU A 194 10.85 18.43 -0.10
CA GLU A 194 9.72 19.26 0.30
C GLU A 194 10.23 20.49 1.04
N LEU A 195 9.45 21.55 1.03
CA LEU A 195 9.64 22.78 1.79
C LEU A 195 8.70 22.78 3.01
N HIS A 196 9.26 23.07 4.18
CA HIS A 196 8.52 23.19 5.45
C HIS A 196 9.29 24.11 6.41
N ASP A 197 8.62 24.89 7.26
CA ASP A 197 9.30 25.68 8.31
C ASP A 197 9.71 24.75 9.46
N MET A 198 11.01 24.50 9.59
CA MET A 198 11.51 23.48 10.51
C MET A 198 12.05 24.04 11.82
N ASP A 199 12.35 25.34 11.88
CA ASP A 199 12.97 25.97 13.05
C ASP A 199 12.24 27.20 13.60
N GLY A 200 11.12 27.58 12.99
CA GLY A 200 10.13 28.52 13.50
C GLY A 200 10.52 29.96 13.33
N ASP A 201 11.32 30.24 12.30
CA ASP A 201 11.73 31.59 11.93
C ASP A 201 10.85 32.24 10.85
N ASP A 202 9.71 31.59 10.52
CA ASP A 202 8.72 31.99 9.51
C ASP A 202 9.27 31.97 8.07
N ASP A 203 10.29 31.15 7.81
CA ASP A 203 10.75 30.85 6.46
C ASP A 203 10.72 29.33 6.16
N LEU A 204 10.82 28.98 4.87
CA LEU A 204 10.73 27.58 4.43
C LEU A 204 12.11 26.95 4.31
N ASP A 205 12.33 25.83 4.99
CA ASP A 205 13.51 24.99 4.90
C ASP A 205 13.36 23.85 3.90
N LEU A 206 14.48 23.37 3.35
CA LEU A 206 14.48 22.19 2.50
C LEU A 206 14.55 20.91 3.34
N VAL A 207 13.54 20.06 3.20
CA VAL A 207 13.51 18.72 3.78
C VAL A 207 13.71 17.68 2.69
N VAL A 208 14.75 16.87 2.85
CA VAL A 208 15.23 15.93 1.82
C VAL A 208 15.10 14.50 2.32
N GLY A 209 14.22 13.72 1.70
CA GLY A 209 14.13 12.27 1.92
C GLY A 209 14.97 11.51 0.91
N SER A 210 15.83 10.60 1.35
CA SER A 210 16.67 9.78 0.46
C SER A 210 16.40 8.31 0.61
N ARG A 211 16.42 7.59 -0.51
CA ARG A 211 16.28 6.13 -0.59
C ARG A 211 17.12 5.35 0.42
N LEU A 212 18.37 5.73 0.65
CA LEU A 212 19.34 4.90 1.40
C LEU A 212 19.95 5.60 2.60
N SER A 213 19.87 6.92 2.67
CA SER A 213 20.62 7.73 3.63
C SER A 213 19.71 8.31 4.73
N GLY A 214 18.41 8.31 4.49
CA GLY A 214 17.38 8.82 5.39
C GLY A 214 16.95 10.24 5.09
N CYS A 215 16.41 10.91 6.10
CA CYS A 215 15.83 12.24 5.95
C CYS A 215 16.77 13.31 6.51
N TYR A 216 16.86 14.44 5.82
CA TYR A 216 17.76 15.55 6.11
C TYR A 216 17.03 16.88 6.00
N MET A 217 17.59 17.89 6.65
CA MET A 217 17.18 19.28 6.51
C MET A 217 18.35 20.11 6.02
N ILE A 218 18.09 21.06 5.14
CA ILE A 218 19.02 22.12 4.73
C ILE A 218 18.33 23.44 5.08
N GLU A 219 18.92 24.12 6.06
CA GLU A 219 18.43 25.41 6.58
C GLU A 219 18.39 26.45 5.46
N ASN A 220 17.31 27.20 5.41
CA ASN A 220 17.25 28.44 4.67
C ASN A 220 17.87 29.56 5.51
N VAL A 221 19.07 29.98 5.12
CA VAL A 221 19.79 31.11 5.74
C VAL A 221 19.53 32.42 4.99
N GLY A 222 18.41 32.46 4.27
CA GLY A 222 17.91 33.58 3.50
C GLY A 222 17.62 34.80 4.36
N THR A 223 17.54 35.97 3.73
CA THR A 223 17.09 37.21 4.40
C THR A 223 16.24 38.04 3.45
N ASP A 224 15.33 38.84 4.01
CA ASP A 224 14.41 39.70 3.26
C ASP A 224 13.50 38.93 2.28
N GLY A 225 13.01 37.74 2.66
CA GLY A 225 12.14 36.89 1.83
C GLY A 225 12.83 36.25 0.63
N ARG A 226 14.17 36.25 0.58
CA ARG A 226 14.95 35.53 -0.45
C ARG A 226 15.49 34.24 0.13
N MET A 227 15.13 33.11 -0.47
CA MET A 227 15.68 31.80 -0.09
C MET A 227 17.18 31.70 -0.41
N ALA A 228 17.95 31.21 0.55
CA ALA A 228 19.38 30.89 0.38
C ALA A 228 19.75 29.68 1.23
N TRP A 229 20.30 28.63 0.61
CA TRP A 229 20.49 27.37 1.33
C TRP A 229 21.83 27.30 2.04
N ALA A 230 21.83 26.81 3.28
CA ALA A 230 23.05 26.50 4.01
C ALA A 230 23.92 25.50 3.24
N ALA A 231 25.25 25.60 3.40
CA ALA A 231 26.19 24.65 2.81
C ALA A 231 26.25 23.30 3.55
N SER A 232 25.59 23.19 4.69
CA SER A 232 25.52 21.99 5.52
C SER A 232 24.08 21.53 5.66
N SER A 233 23.91 20.22 5.81
CA SER A 233 22.64 19.59 6.14
C SER A 233 22.70 18.93 7.52
N SER A 234 21.57 18.87 8.21
CA SER A 234 21.39 18.08 9.42
C SER A 234 20.55 16.84 9.11
N ARG A 235 20.79 15.72 9.79
CA ARG A 235 19.95 14.52 9.65
C ARG A 235 18.76 14.66 10.59
N LEU A 236 17.55 14.43 10.10
CA LEU A 236 16.35 14.42 10.92
C LEU A 236 16.40 13.29 11.94
N LYS A 237 15.90 13.57 13.14
CA LYS A 237 15.86 12.64 14.25
C LYS A 237 14.54 12.74 14.98
N THR A 238 14.16 11.64 15.60
CA THR A 238 13.08 11.61 16.59
C THR A 238 13.49 12.32 17.88
N SER A 239 12.54 12.60 18.75
CA SER A 239 12.74 13.11 20.11
C SER A 239 13.63 12.21 20.99
N GLU A 240 13.83 10.95 20.59
CA GLU A 240 14.74 10.00 21.23
C GLU A 240 16.14 9.97 20.59
N GLU A 241 16.48 10.98 19.76
CA GLU A 241 17.73 11.08 18.99
C GLU A 241 17.96 9.93 18.00
N LYS A 242 16.94 9.13 17.69
CA LYS A 242 17.01 8.10 16.65
C LYS A 242 16.89 8.74 15.28
N PRO A 243 17.79 8.47 14.33
CA PRO A 243 17.68 9.00 12.99
C PRO A 243 16.41 8.56 12.27
N ILE A 244 15.86 9.45 11.46
CA ILE A 244 14.69 9.19 10.63
C ILE A 244 15.17 8.83 9.21
N GLY A 245 14.63 7.76 8.66
CA GLY A 245 15.00 7.16 7.40
C GLY A 245 16.34 6.39 7.44
N GLY A 246 16.76 5.81 6.30
CA GLY A 246 17.98 5.02 6.13
C GLY A 246 17.78 3.75 5.30
N TRP A 247 18.81 2.90 5.24
CA TRP A 247 18.80 1.67 4.42
C TRP A 247 17.62 0.72 4.71
N ASP A 248 17.25 0.59 5.99
CA ASP A 248 16.18 -0.30 6.45
C ASP A 248 14.81 0.39 6.50
N TYR A 249 14.73 1.70 6.25
CA TYR A 249 13.54 2.51 6.53
C TYR A 249 13.57 3.80 5.70
N GLY A 250 12.63 4.03 4.78
CA GLY A 250 12.30 5.37 4.27
C GLY A 250 13.15 5.96 3.13
N SER A 251 12.45 6.41 2.09
CA SER A 251 12.93 6.90 0.78
C SER A 251 12.24 8.18 0.28
N ASN A 252 11.18 8.62 0.97
CA ASN A 252 10.39 9.81 0.65
C ASN A 252 9.75 10.33 1.91
N VAL A 253 10.03 11.58 2.25
CA VAL A 253 9.40 12.33 3.34
C VAL A 253 8.25 13.12 2.75
N HIS A 254 7.10 13.08 3.41
CA HIS A 254 5.91 13.83 3.03
C HIS A 254 5.27 14.45 4.28
N PHE A 255 5.12 15.77 4.28
CA PHE A 255 4.45 16.50 5.36
C PHE A 255 2.94 16.46 5.18
N ALA A 256 2.24 16.03 6.23
CA ALA A 256 0.78 16.02 6.25
C ALA A 256 0.23 15.91 7.68
N ASP A 257 -0.90 16.55 7.95
CA ASP A 257 -1.71 16.35 9.15
C ASP A 257 -2.40 14.98 9.10
N TRP A 258 -1.67 13.92 9.49
CA TRP A 258 -2.11 12.53 9.41
C TRP A 258 -3.14 12.21 10.49
N ASP A 259 -2.95 12.68 11.73
CA ASP A 259 -3.85 12.36 12.84
C ASP A 259 -4.97 13.39 13.07
N GLY A 260 -5.03 14.46 12.27
CA GLY A 260 -6.11 15.43 12.26
C GLY A 260 -6.02 16.45 13.40
N ASP A 261 -4.87 16.57 14.07
CA ASP A 261 -4.66 17.55 15.12
C ASP A 261 -4.31 18.96 14.59
N GLY A 262 -4.18 19.09 13.27
CA GLY A 262 -3.90 20.35 12.58
C GLY A 262 -2.43 20.74 12.60
N ILE A 263 -1.54 19.80 12.98
CA ILE A 263 -0.09 19.91 12.90
C ILE A 263 0.41 18.90 11.87
N SER A 264 1.25 19.36 10.95
CA SER A 264 1.91 18.53 9.95
C SER A 264 2.85 17.54 10.64
N ASP A 265 2.56 16.26 10.44
CA ASP A 265 3.42 15.13 10.73
C ASP A 265 4.35 14.85 9.55
N ILE A 266 5.22 13.85 9.68
CA ILE A 266 5.89 13.25 8.52
C ILE A 266 5.43 11.81 8.30
N VAL A 267 5.06 11.52 7.05
CA VAL A 267 4.81 10.16 6.55
C VAL A 267 5.93 9.81 5.58
N VAL A 268 6.49 8.62 5.76
CA VAL A 268 7.73 8.20 5.10
C VAL A 268 7.54 6.86 4.39
N GLY A 269 7.61 6.86 3.05
CA GLY A 269 7.54 5.65 2.22
C GLY A 269 8.89 4.95 2.08
N SER A 270 8.98 3.63 2.08
CA SER A 270 10.25 2.87 2.16
C SER A 270 10.68 2.14 0.88
N GLU A 271 11.89 1.56 0.94
CA GLU A 271 12.46 0.73 -0.13
C GLU A 271 11.62 -0.52 -0.44
N ASP A 272 10.98 -1.09 0.57
CA ASP A 272 10.34 -2.41 0.56
C ASP A 272 8.80 -2.35 0.67
N GLY A 273 8.21 -1.19 0.40
CA GLY A 273 6.76 -1.02 0.29
C GLY A 273 6.06 -0.59 1.55
N GLY A 274 6.77 -0.59 2.68
CA GLY A 274 6.28 -0.05 3.93
C GLY A 274 6.04 1.46 3.87
N VAL A 275 5.09 1.91 4.69
CA VAL A 275 4.83 3.33 4.94
C VAL A 275 4.80 3.54 6.43
N PHE A 276 5.56 4.52 6.89
CA PHE A 276 5.77 4.79 8.30
C PHE A 276 5.37 6.22 8.63
N TRP A 277 4.94 6.45 9.86
CA TRP A 277 4.51 7.75 10.35
C TRP A 277 5.32 8.14 11.57
N HIS A 278 5.75 9.39 11.62
CA HIS A 278 6.24 10.02 12.83
C HIS A 278 5.37 11.23 13.14
N ARG A 279 4.61 11.12 14.24
CA ARG A 279 3.83 12.23 14.76
C ARG A 279 4.72 13.42 15.11
N ASN A 280 4.34 14.61 14.72
CA ASN A 280 4.89 15.85 15.22
C ASN A 280 4.28 16.15 16.61
N ILE A 281 5.09 15.97 17.65
CA ILE A 281 4.75 16.29 19.05
C ILE A 281 5.23 17.70 19.46
N GLY A 282 5.71 18.49 18.49
CA GLY A 282 6.13 19.88 18.63
C GLY A 282 5.04 20.84 18.17
N THR A 283 5.37 21.72 17.23
CA THR A 283 4.43 22.66 16.59
C THR A 283 4.59 22.61 15.07
N GLU A 284 3.67 23.23 14.33
CA GLU A 284 3.72 23.30 12.86
C GLU A 284 5.07 23.78 12.33
N ASN A 285 5.54 24.90 12.88
CA ASN A 285 6.75 25.59 12.44
C ASN A 285 7.99 25.18 13.25
N GLN A 286 7.86 24.32 14.25
CA GLN A 286 9.00 23.78 15.01
C GLN A 286 8.73 22.30 15.30
N PRO A 287 8.81 21.44 14.27
CA PRO A 287 8.46 20.05 14.41
C PRO A 287 9.40 19.29 15.34
N VAL A 288 8.81 18.45 16.19
CA VAL A 288 9.54 17.46 17.00
C VAL A 288 8.92 16.10 16.74
N PHE A 289 9.64 15.22 16.07
CA PHE A 289 9.06 13.94 15.63
C PHE A 289 9.14 12.86 16.70
N GLY A 290 8.02 12.19 16.96
CA GLY A 290 7.92 11.05 17.87
C GLY A 290 8.53 9.76 17.31
N SER A 291 8.35 8.66 18.03
CA SER A 291 8.77 7.33 17.58
C SER A 291 8.03 6.90 16.31
N MET A 292 8.71 6.13 15.46
CA MET A 292 8.14 5.54 14.26
C MET A 292 6.91 4.69 14.60
N GLN A 293 5.85 4.86 13.82
CA GLN A 293 4.68 4.00 13.76
C GLN A 293 4.54 3.43 12.35
N VAL A 294 4.06 2.20 12.23
CA VAL A 294 3.83 1.55 10.93
C VAL A 294 2.41 1.86 10.47
N LEU A 295 2.26 2.49 9.30
CA LEU A 295 0.97 2.65 8.63
C LEU A 295 0.70 1.46 7.71
N LEU A 296 1.64 1.17 6.81
CA LEU A 296 1.61 0.01 5.94
C LEU A 296 2.84 -0.86 6.23
N PRO A 297 2.65 -2.18 6.45
CA PRO A 297 3.78 -3.07 6.71
C PRO A 297 4.64 -3.24 5.45
N GLU A 298 5.91 -3.57 5.67
CA GLU A 298 6.85 -3.94 4.61
C GLU A 298 6.35 -5.17 3.84
N MET A 299 6.66 -5.23 2.54
CA MET A 299 6.29 -6.35 1.71
C MET A 299 7.14 -7.59 2.08
N PRO A 300 6.55 -8.78 2.28
CA PRO A 300 7.32 -9.97 2.64
C PRO A 300 8.38 -10.30 1.58
N MET A 301 9.61 -10.61 2.02
CA MET A 301 10.74 -10.91 1.12
C MET A 301 10.46 -12.07 0.14
N GLY A 302 9.56 -12.99 0.47
CA GLY A 302 9.12 -14.07 -0.42
C GLY A 302 8.21 -13.61 -1.57
N GLU A 303 7.51 -12.49 -1.39
CA GLU A 303 6.64 -11.89 -2.40
C GLU A 303 7.41 -10.97 -3.36
N LYS A 304 8.61 -10.55 -2.93
CA LYS A 304 9.55 -9.65 -3.63
C LYS A 304 9.88 -10.05 -5.07
N PHE A 305 9.87 -11.35 -5.37
CA PHE A 305 10.26 -11.89 -6.68
C PHE A 305 9.11 -12.62 -7.38
N LEU A 306 7.88 -12.45 -6.90
CA LEU A 306 6.73 -13.08 -7.54
C LEU A 306 6.49 -12.47 -8.92
N LYS A 307 6.57 -13.33 -9.94
CA LYS A 307 6.26 -13.01 -11.32
C LYS A 307 4.75 -13.05 -11.53
N LEU A 308 4.07 -11.99 -11.08
CA LEU A 308 2.62 -11.88 -11.21
C LEU A 308 2.22 -11.30 -12.57
N SER A 309 1.12 -11.81 -13.13
CA SER A 309 0.51 -11.26 -14.35
C SER A 309 -0.23 -9.95 -14.11
N SER A 310 -0.56 -9.66 -12.84
CA SER A 310 -1.23 -8.44 -12.39
C SER A 310 -0.74 -8.11 -10.98
N PRO A 311 -0.51 -6.84 -10.66
CA PRO A 311 0.00 -6.48 -9.34
C PRO A 311 -1.11 -6.65 -8.28
N MET A 312 -0.72 -6.92 -7.04
CA MET A 312 -1.64 -7.20 -5.91
C MET A 312 -1.57 -6.15 -4.80
N GLY A 313 -0.67 -5.17 -4.92
CA GLY A 313 -0.44 -4.11 -3.95
C GLY A 313 0.85 -3.35 -4.27
N PRO A 314 1.15 -2.29 -3.50
CA PRO A 314 2.39 -1.54 -3.66
C PRO A 314 3.60 -2.43 -3.40
N CYS A 315 4.63 -2.24 -4.19
CA CYS A 315 5.86 -3.01 -4.08
C CYS A 315 7.03 -2.19 -3.50
N TRP A 316 7.92 -1.63 -4.30
CA TRP A 316 9.20 -1.11 -3.82
C TRP A 316 9.28 0.40 -3.99
N ARG A 317 10.16 1.03 -3.18
CA ARG A 317 10.54 2.45 -3.30
C ARG A 317 9.36 3.40 -3.27
N VAL A 318 8.43 3.12 -2.38
CA VAL A 318 7.13 3.77 -2.42
C VAL A 318 7.23 5.26 -2.14
N LYS A 319 6.34 6.00 -2.80
CA LYS A 319 6.13 7.44 -2.65
C LYS A 319 4.72 7.64 -2.16
N VAL A 320 4.56 8.40 -1.09
CA VAL A 320 3.29 8.52 -0.38
C VAL A 320 2.75 9.94 -0.53
N HIS A 321 1.45 10.03 -0.75
CA HIS A 321 0.68 11.27 -0.62
C HIS A 321 -0.47 11.02 0.34
N VAL A 322 -0.60 11.87 1.34
CA VAL A 322 -1.65 11.77 2.36
C VAL A 322 -2.79 12.68 1.96
N VAL A 323 -3.99 12.14 1.81
CA VAL A 323 -5.16 12.91 1.40
C VAL A 323 -6.43 12.18 1.78
N ASP A 324 -7.48 12.91 2.14
CA ASP A 324 -8.83 12.32 2.22
C ASP A 324 -9.34 12.12 0.79
N TYR A 325 -9.11 10.93 0.23
CA TYR A 325 -9.24 10.68 -1.20
C TYR A 325 -10.67 10.33 -1.60
N ASP A 326 -11.40 9.59 -0.76
CA ASP A 326 -12.81 9.30 -0.97
C ASP A 326 -13.75 10.28 -0.23
N GLY A 327 -13.16 11.16 0.58
CA GLY A 327 -13.85 12.22 1.32
C GLY A 327 -14.74 11.69 2.44
N ASP A 328 -14.37 10.56 3.05
CA ASP A 328 -15.01 10.03 4.25
C ASP A 328 -14.57 10.74 5.55
N GLY A 329 -13.68 11.72 5.44
CA GLY A 329 -13.19 12.54 6.54
C GLY A 329 -11.96 11.97 7.23
N LEU A 330 -11.46 10.81 6.80
CA LEU A 330 -10.22 10.22 7.25
C LEU A 330 -9.08 10.55 6.28
N ARG A 331 -7.83 10.40 6.72
CA ARG A 331 -6.67 10.62 5.85
C ARG A 331 -6.30 9.28 5.23
N ASP A 332 -6.44 9.18 3.91
CA ASP A 332 -6.02 8.02 3.15
C ASP A 332 -4.58 8.15 2.69
N LEU A 333 -4.04 7.04 2.16
CA LEU A 333 -2.74 7.04 1.50
C LEU A 333 -2.91 6.73 0.01
N LEU A 334 -2.36 7.60 -0.82
CA LEU A 334 -1.98 7.24 -2.18
C LEU A 334 -0.52 6.81 -2.19
N VAL A 335 -0.25 5.64 -2.74
CA VAL A 335 1.07 5.02 -2.72
C VAL A 335 1.49 4.73 -4.15
N GLY A 336 2.49 5.47 -4.63
CA GLY A 336 3.17 5.20 -5.89
C GLY A 336 4.31 4.20 -5.67
N ASP A 337 4.50 3.24 -6.58
CA ASP A 337 5.50 2.18 -6.41
C ASP A 337 6.50 2.04 -7.57
N PHE A 338 7.36 1.03 -7.47
CA PHE A 338 8.22 0.51 -8.52
C PHE A 338 8.00 -0.99 -8.71
N GLY A 339 7.05 -1.34 -9.56
CA GLY A 339 6.69 -2.72 -9.89
C GLY A 339 7.36 -3.27 -11.12
N SER A 340 7.12 -4.56 -11.34
CA SER A 340 7.38 -5.23 -12.60
C SER A 340 6.11 -5.91 -13.09
N ARG A 341 5.85 -5.78 -14.39
CA ARG A 341 4.78 -6.49 -15.07
C ARG A 341 5.40 -7.63 -15.88
N HIS A 342 5.00 -8.85 -15.54
CA HIS A 342 5.48 -10.06 -16.21
C HIS A 342 4.51 -10.47 -17.33
N THR A 343 4.90 -10.25 -18.59
CA THR A 343 4.05 -10.59 -19.75
C THR A 343 4.60 -11.78 -20.51
N ARG A 344 3.87 -12.89 -20.55
CA ARG A 344 4.29 -14.09 -21.29
C ARG A 344 4.30 -13.85 -22.80
N ARG A 345 5.46 -13.97 -23.43
CA ARG A 345 5.68 -13.83 -24.87
C ARG A 345 5.38 -15.13 -25.61
N ARG A 346 5.93 -16.25 -25.13
CA ARG A 346 5.82 -17.54 -25.81
C ARG A 346 6.08 -18.73 -24.88
N THR A 347 5.89 -19.93 -25.42
CA THR A 347 6.24 -21.19 -24.78
C THR A 347 7.44 -21.79 -25.50
N LEU A 348 8.48 -22.19 -24.78
CA LEU A 348 9.60 -22.93 -25.36
C LEU A 348 9.24 -24.38 -25.66
N SER A 349 9.79 -24.91 -26.74
CA SER A 349 9.81 -26.33 -27.07
C SER A 349 10.63 -27.13 -26.05
N ILE A 350 10.59 -28.46 -26.15
CA ILE A 350 11.39 -29.34 -25.27
C ILE A 350 12.88 -29.14 -25.56
N GLU A 351 13.24 -28.99 -26.83
CA GLU A 351 14.60 -28.74 -27.31
C GLU A 351 15.10 -27.38 -26.85
N GLU A 352 14.31 -26.32 -27.00
CA GLU A 352 14.66 -24.98 -26.53
C GLU A 352 14.82 -24.94 -25.00
N LYS A 353 13.99 -25.65 -24.23
CA LYS A 353 14.18 -25.79 -22.78
C LYS A 353 15.48 -26.53 -22.42
N ALA A 354 15.88 -27.50 -23.24
CA ALA A 354 17.16 -28.19 -23.06
C ALA A 354 18.34 -27.29 -23.42
N GLU A 355 18.18 -26.46 -24.45
CA GLU A 355 19.15 -25.43 -24.85
C GLU A 355 19.35 -24.41 -23.75
N VAL A 356 18.29 -23.83 -23.18
CA VAL A 356 18.38 -22.88 -22.03
C VAL A 356 19.18 -23.50 -20.88
N ARG A 357 18.82 -24.73 -20.45
CA ARG A 357 19.57 -25.42 -19.37
C ARG A 357 21.05 -25.62 -19.71
N SER A 358 21.36 -25.91 -20.98
CA SER A 358 22.75 -26.09 -21.41
C SER A 358 23.52 -24.77 -21.42
N LEU A 359 22.87 -23.68 -21.85
CA LEU A 359 23.45 -22.34 -21.89
C LEU A 359 23.66 -21.78 -20.48
N ASP A 360 22.69 -21.95 -19.57
CA ASP A 360 22.83 -21.59 -18.15
C ASP A 360 24.01 -22.34 -17.51
N GLN A 361 24.11 -23.65 -17.74
CA GLN A 361 25.21 -24.45 -17.21
C GLN A 361 26.59 -24.06 -17.79
N GLU A 362 26.62 -23.66 -19.06
CA GLU A 362 27.84 -23.13 -19.68
C GLU A 362 28.22 -21.77 -19.09
N MET A 363 27.24 -20.90 -18.87
CA MET A 363 27.41 -19.58 -18.28
C MET A 363 27.89 -19.66 -16.83
N ASP A 364 27.32 -20.54 -16.01
CA ASP A 364 27.82 -20.86 -14.66
C ASP A 364 29.28 -21.31 -14.69
N GLY A 365 29.64 -22.16 -15.67
CA GLY A 365 31.00 -22.64 -15.86
C GLY A 365 31.99 -21.53 -16.24
N LEU A 366 31.55 -20.53 -17.01
CA LEU A 366 32.34 -19.36 -17.37
C LEU A 366 32.51 -18.41 -16.18
N TYR A 367 31.45 -18.13 -15.43
CA TYR A 367 31.51 -17.27 -14.23
C TYR A 367 32.24 -17.89 -13.05
N ALA A 368 32.35 -19.23 -12.98
CA ALA A 368 33.14 -19.91 -11.97
C ALA A 368 34.66 -19.79 -12.18
N LYS A 369 35.12 -19.22 -13.30
CA LYS A 369 36.54 -19.00 -13.57
C LYS A 369 37.11 -17.90 -12.67
N GLN A 370 38.37 -18.09 -12.28
CA GLN A 370 39.08 -17.13 -11.43
C GLN A 370 39.50 -15.86 -12.20
N GLU A 371 39.74 -16.00 -13.51
CA GLU A 371 39.96 -14.91 -14.47
C GLU A 371 39.11 -15.20 -15.72
N ILE A 372 38.45 -14.16 -16.22
CA ILE A 372 37.67 -14.20 -17.46
C ILE A 372 38.53 -13.50 -18.53
N ASP A 373 38.80 -14.20 -19.64
CA ASP A 373 39.53 -13.63 -20.77
C ASP A 373 38.59 -13.05 -21.84
N ALA A 374 39.13 -12.34 -22.83
CA ALA A 374 38.34 -11.71 -23.89
C ALA A 374 37.51 -12.70 -24.73
N LYS A 375 37.90 -13.98 -24.77
CA LYS A 375 37.14 -15.02 -25.46
C LYS A 375 35.98 -15.51 -24.60
N ASP A 376 36.19 -15.59 -23.29
CA ASP A 376 35.14 -15.88 -22.32
C ASP A 376 34.09 -14.75 -22.28
N GLU A 377 34.51 -13.48 -22.29
CA GLU A 377 33.61 -12.32 -22.43
C GLU A 377 32.77 -12.42 -23.71
N ALA A 378 33.41 -12.62 -24.87
CA ALA A 378 32.68 -12.78 -26.13
C ALA A 378 31.72 -13.98 -26.13
N ARG A 379 32.03 -15.03 -25.35
CA ARG A 379 31.14 -16.19 -25.22
C ARG A 379 29.97 -15.91 -24.28
N ILE A 380 30.21 -15.22 -23.17
CA ILE A 380 29.17 -14.74 -22.25
C ILE A 380 28.17 -13.87 -23.03
N ASP A 381 28.66 -12.89 -23.80
CA ASP A 381 27.81 -12.01 -24.61
C ASP A 381 26.95 -12.80 -25.61
N ALA A 382 27.53 -13.78 -26.30
CA ALA A 382 26.80 -14.62 -27.25
C ALA A 382 25.77 -15.55 -26.57
N ILE A 383 26.06 -16.03 -25.35
CA ILE A 383 25.10 -16.81 -24.56
C ILE A 383 23.96 -15.91 -24.10
N GLN A 384 24.27 -14.69 -23.63
CA GLN A 384 23.29 -13.70 -23.21
C GLN A 384 22.33 -13.35 -24.36
N GLU A 385 22.85 -13.04 -25.55
CA GLU A 385 22.05 -12.75 -26.74
C GLU A 385 21.13 -13.92 -27.11
N ARG A 386 21.62 -15.17 -27.01
CA ARG A 386 20.80 -16.35 -27.29
C ARG A 386 19.74 -16.60 -26.22
N LEU A 387 20.05 -16.37 -24.95
CA LEU A 387 19.07 -16.47 -23.86
C LEU A 387 17.98 -15.40 -24.00
N ASP A 388 18.32 -14.19 -24.43
CA ASP A 388 17.36 -13.12 -24.75
C ASP A 388 16.42 -13.52 -25.91
N GLU A 389 16.95 -14.19 -26.95
CA GLU A 389 16.11 -14.77 -28.01
C GLU A 389 15.21 -15.89 -27.49
N LEU A 390 15.66 -16.64 -26.48
CA LEU A 390 14.95 -17.73 -25.79
C LEU A 390 14.02 -17.24 -24.67
N GLU A 391 13.98 -15.94 -24.41
CA GLU A 391 13.20 -15.36 -23.34
C GLU A 391 11.69 -15.63 -23.54
N THR A 392 11.05 -16.08 -22.46
CA THR A 392 9.63 -16.48 -22.49
C THR A 392 8.69 -15.39 -22.04
N HIS A 393 9.22 -14.37 -21.39
CA HIS A 393 8.45 -13.29 -20.80
C HIS A 393 9.05 -11.93 -21.18
N THR A 394 8.27 -10.88 -20.95
CA THR A 394 8.77 -9.52 -20.96
C THR A 394 8.61 -9.00 -19.56
N ASP A 395 9.72 -8.62 -18.96
CA ASP A 395 9.74 -7.82 -17.74
C ASP A 395 9.66 -6.35 -18.14
N HIS A 396 8.56 -5.71 -17.79
CA HIS A 396 8.43 -4.25 -17.89
C HIS A 396 8.41 -3.68 -16.49
N THR A 397 9.38 -2.83 -16.16
CA THR A 397 9.35 -2.10 -14.90
C THR A 397 8.45 -0.88 -15.04
N THR A 398 7.49 -0.75 -14.14
CA THR A 398 6.49 0.31 -14.16
C THR A 398 6.05 0.62 -12.74
N GLY A 399 5.59 1.84 -12.51
CA GLY A 399 5.11 2.28 -11.22
C GLY A 399 3.60 2.43 -11.30
N HIS A 400 2.89 1.81 -10.37
CA HIS A 400 1.45 1.92 -10.21
C HIS A 400 1.14 2.94 -9.12
N VAL A 401 -0.10 3.42 -9.11
CA VAL A 401 -0.65 4.21 -8.01
C VAL A 401 -1.72 3.39 -7.29
N TRP A 402 -1.56 3.24 -5.98
CA TRP A 402 -2.45 2.48 -5.11
C TRP A 402 -3.19 3.41 -4.16
N PHE A 403 -4.48 3.18 -4.01
CA PHE A 403 -5.32 3.76 -2.99
C PHE A 403 -5.41 2.82 -1.79
N HIS A 404 -4.97 3.30 -0.64
CA HIS A 404 -5.16 2.66 0.65
C HIS A 404 -6.15 3.49 1.46
N ARG A 405 -7.42 3.07 1.40
CA ARG A 405 -8.49 3.67 2.19
C ARG A 405 -8.26 3.43 3.68
N GLN A 406 -8.13 4.50 4.46
CA GLN A 406 -8.11 4.41 5.91
C GLN A 406 -9.49 4.00 6.40
N LEU A 407 -9.51 3.00 7.28
CA LEU A 407 -10.72 2.57 7.95
C LEU A 407 -10.82 3.33 9.28
N PRO A 408 -12.04 3.68 9.72
CA PRO A 408 -12.23 4.33 11.01
C PRO A 408 -11.50 3.57 12.12
N PRO A 409 -10.92 4.28 13.11
CA PRO A 409 -10.35 3.64 14.28
C PRO A 409 -11.34 2.63 14.85
N ALA A 410 -10.84 1.56 15.45
CA ALA A 410 -11.67 0.59 16.16
C ALA A 410 -12.26 1.19 17.45
N GLY A 411 -12.85 2.39 17.38
CA GLY A 411 -13.83 2.85 18.34
C GLY A 411 -14.99 1.86 18.32
N GLY A 412 -15.45 1.46 19.51
CA GLY A 412 -16.59 0.58 19.69
C GLY A 412 -17.89 1.16 19.14
N ASN A 413 -17.99 1.27 17.82
CA ASN A 413 -19.24 1.47 17.12
C ASN A 413 -19.89 0.11 17.05
N ARG A 414 -20.85 -0.06 17.96
CA ARG A 414 -21.94 -1.03 17.85
C ARG A 414 -22.33 -1.10 16.39
N ILE A 415 -22.20 -2.29 15.82
CA ILE A 415 -22.91 -2.68 14.60
C ILE A 415 -24.31 -2.10 14.75
N THR A 416 -24.68 -1.13 13.91
CA THR A 416 -26.06 -0.72 13.85
C THR A 416 -26.75 -1.83 13.09
N MET A 417 -27.09 -2.88 13.84
CA MET A 417 -27.99 -3.93 13.40
C MET A 417 -29.25 -3.22 12.95
N VAL A 418 -29.48 -3.17 11.65
CA VAL A 418 -30.80 -2.90 11.14
C VAL A 418 -31.59 -4.17 11.49
N GLY A 419 -32.21 -4.21 12.68
CA GLY A 419 -33.08 -5.31 13.10
C GLY A 419 -34.17 -5.56 12.04
N ASP A 420 -34.79 -6.73 11.90
CA ASP A 420 -34.84 -7.95 12.70
C ASP A 420 -34.19 -9.13 11.97
N VAL A 421 -33.89 -10.22 12.69
CA VAL A 421 -33.75 -11.56 12.09
C VAL A 421 -35.05 -11.82 11.32
N SER A 422 -35.01 -11.73 9.99
CA SER A 422 -36.14 -12.14 9.17
C SER A 422 -36.22 -13.66 9.25
N ASN A 423 -36.93 -14.16 10.25
CA ASN A 423 -37.22 -15.58 10.36
C ASN A 423 -38.04 -15.98 9.13
N LYS A 424 -37.39 -16.78 8.27
CA LYS A 424 -37.91 -17.49 7.10
C LYS A 424 -38.11 -16.63 5.84
N ILE A 425 -37.52 -17.09 4.73
CA ILE A 425 -38.18 -17.93 3.73
C ILE A 425 -37.09 -18.55 2.83
N THR A 426 -37.17 -19.87 2.66
CA THR A 426 -36.52 -20.75 1.66
C THR A 426 -35.77 -20.03 0.53
N ASN A 427 -34.46 -19.85 0.69
CA ASN A 427 -33.58 -19.58 -0.44
C ASN A 427 -32.56 -20.70 -0.53
N ASP A 428 -32.23 -21.10 -1.75
CA ASP A 428 -31.19 -22.06 -2.13
C ASP A 428 -29.76 -21.69 -1.64
N ALA A 429 -29.64 -20.64 -0.83
CA ALA A 429 -28.39 -20.09 -0.30
C ALA A 429 -27.71 -21.07 0.67
N VAL A 430 -28.44 -21.73 1.57
CA VAL A 430 -27.84 -22.71 2.49
C VAL A 430 -28.36 -24.11 2.16
N ARG A 431 -27.44 -25.05 1.94
CA ARG A 431 -27.76 -26.45 1.60
C ARG A 431 -26.99 -27.40 2.49
N LEU A 432 -27.67 -28.46 2.93
CA LEU A 432 -27.07 -29.57 3.67
C LEU A 432 -26.97 -30.79 2.76
N ARG A 433 -25.79 -31.42 2.68
CA ARG A 433 -25.55 -32.62 1.87
C ARG A 433 -24.83 -33.67 2.70
N SER A 434 -25.33 -34.89 2.75
CA SER A 434 -24.55 -36.02 3.26
C SER A 434 -23.74 -36.66 2.14
N HIS A 435 -22.61 -37.27 2.51
CA HIS A 435 -21.82 -38.12 1.59
C HIS A 435 -22.21 -39.61 1.70
N GLY A 436 -23.30 -39.91 2.42
CA GLY A 436 -23.85 -41.25 2.60
C GLY A 436 -25.36 -41.23 2.84
N ASP A 437 -26.00 -42.39 2.78
CA ASP A 437 -27.46 -42.56 2.88
C ASP A 437 -27.95 -43.07 4.25
N ARG A 438 -27.01 -43.45 5.14
CA ARG A 438 -27.28 -44.07 6.45
C ARG A 438 -26.33 -43.59 7.55
N LEU A 439 -26.90 -43.33 8.73
CA LEU A 439 -26.17 -43.01 9.95
C LEU A 439 -25.99 -44.30 10.78
N ASP A 440 -24.76 -44.80 10.84
CA ASP A 440 -24.35 -46.09 11.46
C ASP A 440 -23.46 -45.84 12.69
N SER A 441 -23.68 -46.60 13.76
CA SER A 441 -22.94 -46.45 15.02
C SER A 441 -21.44 -46.73 14.91
N ASN A 442 -21.01 -47.48 13.89
CA ASN A 442 -19.63 -47.95 13.72
C ASN A 442 -18.83 -47.13 12.71
N ARG A 443 -19.39 -46.05 12.13
CA ARG A 443 -18.72 -45.27 11.09
C ARG A 443 -18.96 -43.77 11.24
N PRO A 444 -17.96 -42.94 10.93
CA PRO A 444 -18.15 -41.49 10.85
C PRO A 444 -19.13 -41.16 9.73
N PHE A 445 -20.01 -40.17 9.96
CA PHE A 445 -20.99 -39.72 8.99
C PHE A 445 -20.68 -38.28 8.54
N PRO A 446 -19.99 -38.11 7.40
CA PRO A 446 -19.63 -36.79 6.89
C PRO A 446 -20.83 -36.10 6.22
N VAL A 447 -21.00 -34.84 6.60
CA VAL A 447 -22.03 -33.92 6.10
C VAL A 447 -21.35 -32.62 5.68
N THR A 448 -21.84 -31.99 4.63
CA THR A 448 -21.37 -30.69 4.14
C THR A 448 -22.49 -29.67 4.19
N VAL A 449 -22.25 -28.56 4.87
CA VAL A 449 -23.05 -27.34 4.77
C VAL A 449 -22.45 -26.48 3.66
N VAL A 450 -23.26 -26.08 2.70
CA VAL A 450 -22.84 -25.19 1.61
C VAL A 450 -23.60 -23.89 1.75
N VAL A 451 -22.88 -22.76 1.81
CA VAL A 451 -23.45 -21.42 1.87
C VAL A 451 -23.08 -20.69 0.59
N THR A 452 -24.08 -20.22 -0.14
CA THR A 452 -23.97 -19.47 -1.39
C THR A 452 -24.42 -18.03 -1.17
N VAL A 453 -23.48 -17.11 -1.37
CA VAL A 453 -23.66 -15.67 -1.24
C VAL A 453 -23.98 -15.07 -2.62
N PRO A 454 -25.03 -14.22 -2.76
CA PRO A 454 -25.32 -13.52 -4.01
C PRO A 454 -24.18 -12.60 -4.47
N ASP A 455 -24.06 -12.42 -5.79
CA ASP A 455 -23.06 -11.52 -6.39
C ASP A 455 -23.17 -10.09 -5.82
N GLY A 456 -22.02 -9.47 -5.51
CA GLY A 456 -21.94 -8.14 -4.92
C GLY A 456 -22.04 -8.11 -3.38
N TRP A 457 -22.23 -9.27 -2.75
CA TRP A 457 -22.24 -9.41 -1.30
C TRP A 457 -21.14 -10.35 -0.82
N ALA A 458 -20.73 -10.22 0.45
CA ALA A 458 -19.80 -11.14 1.09
C ALA A 458 -20.36 -11.66 2.41
N ALA A 459 -20.01 -12.89 2.78
CA ALA A 459 -20.39 -13.49 4.07
C ALA A 459 -19.19 -13.65 5.02
N CYS A 460 -19.43 -13.48 6.32
CA CYS A 460 -18.36 -13.60 7.31
C CYS A 460 -17.90 -15.07 7.51
N GLY A 461 -16.60 -15.25 7.63
CA GLY A 461 -15.94 -16.54 7.87
C GLY A 461 -16.16 -17.14 9.26
N ASN A 462 -15.31 -18.11 9.61
CA ASN A 462 -15.26 -18.63 10.97
C ASN A 462 -14.54 -17.66 11.93
N GLN A 463 -14.66 -17.93 13.23
CA GLN A 463 -14.06 -17.11 14.29
C GLN A 463 -12.56 -16.88 14.06
N ASP A 464 -11.80 -17.93 13.77
CA ASP A 464 -10.35 -17.86 13.58
C ASP A 464 -9.95 -17.01 12.36
N ALA A 465 -10.71 -17.09 11.26
CA ALA A 465 -10.47 -16.29 10.06
C ALA A 465 -10.82 -14.81 10.27
N ILE A 466 -11.88 -14.53 11.03
CA ILE A 466 -12.25 -13.17 11.42
C ILE A 466 -11.20 -12.56 12.36
N GLU A 467 -10.75 -13.33 13.35
CA GLU A 467 -9.67 -12.93 14.27
C GLU A 467 -8.35 -12.70 13.53
N LYS A 468 -7.97 -13.61 12.61
CA LYS A 468 -6.74 -13.48 11.81
C LYS A 468 -6.76 -12.27 10.88
N ALA A 469 -7.91 -11.93 10.30
CA ALA A 469 -8.04 -10.79 9.40
C ALA A 469 -8.31 -9.46 10.13
N GLY A 470 -8.48 -9.47 11.46
CA GLY A 470 -8.90 -8.31 12.23
C GLY A 470 -10.25 -7.71 11.80
N ALA A 471 -11.08 -8.49 11.11
CA ALA A 471 -12.36 -8.01 10.59
C ALA A 471 -13.40 -7.89 11.72
N ILE A 472 -14.31 -6.93 11.61
CA ILE A 472 -15.46 -6.83 12.52
C ILE A 472 -16.65 -7.43 11.78
N GLY A 473 -16.96 -8.69 12.07
CA GLY A 473 -18.11 -9.40 11.54
C GLY A 473 -18.60 -10.48 12.52
N LEU A 474 -19.89 -10.82 12.48
CA LEU A 474 -20.42 -11.96 13.24
C LEU A 474 -20.01 -13.26 12.51
N PRO A 475 -19.27 -14.17 13.17
CA PRO A 475 -18.84 -15.39 12.53
C PRO A 475 -20.03 -16.23 12.13
N THR A 476 -19.89 -16.92 10.99
CA THR A 476 -20.88 -17.91 10.61
C THR A 476 -20.88 -19.04 11.63
N SER A 477 -22.02 -19.25 12.29
CA SER A 477 -22.20 -20.26 13.33
C SER A 477 -23.25 -21.28 12.90
N ILE A 478 -23.06 -22.53 13.30
CA ILE A 478 -24.02 -23.60 13.03
C ILE A 478 -24.42 -24.25 14.36
N GLU A 479 -25.71 -24.20 14.68
CA GLU A 479 -26.30 -24.98 15.77
C GLU A 479 -26.85 -26.29 15.20
N TRP A 480 -26.44 -27.41 15.81
CA TRP A 480 -26.83 -28.74 15.35
C TRP A 480 -27.87 -29.36 16.28
N THR A 481 -28.94 -29.88 15.70
CA THR A 481 -29.83 -30.84 16.36
C THR A 481 -29.61 -32.21 15.71
N LEU A 482 -29.03 -33.12 16.49
CA LEU A 482 -28.66 -34.46 16.04
C LEU A 482 -29.57 -35.52 16.68
N PRO A 483 -29.68 -36.73 16.08
CA PRO A 483 -30.26 -37.88 16.76
C PRO A 483 -29.61 -38.13 18.13
N GLN A 484 -30.42 -38.57 19.09
CA GLN A 484 -30.00 -38.77 20.48
C GLN A 484 -28.79 -39.72 20.58
N GLY A 485 -27.72 -39.22 21.19
CA GLY A 485 -26.46 -39.95 21.35
C GLY A 485 -25.37 -39.62 20.33
N CYS A 486 -25.70 -38.89 19.25
CA CYS A 486 -24.70 -38.40 18.29
C CYS A 486 -24.02 -37.11 18.77
N THR A 487 -22.78 -36.91 18.34
CA THR A 487 -21.99 -35.69 18.59
C THR A 487 -21.28 -35.23 17.33
N ILE A 488 -20.82 -33.97 17.32
CA ILE A 488 -19.92 -33.46 16.27
C ILE A 488 -18.49 -33.84 16.65
N ALA A 489 -17.83 -34.63 15.80
CA ALA A 489 -16.45 -35.05 16.00
C ALA A 489 -15.45 -33.99 15.49
N SER A 490 -15.75 -33.39 14.35
CA SER A 490 -14.95 -32.32 13.77
C SER A 490 -15.78 -31.45 12.83
N SER A 491 -15.31 -30.21 12.64
CA SER A 491 -15.81 -29.27 11.64
C SER A 491 -14.63 -28.62 10.93
N THR A 492 -14.59 -28.74 9.60
CA THR A 492 -13.53 -28.24 8.74
C THR A 492 -14.12 -27.32 7.69
N TRP A 493 -13.58 -26.12 7.56
CA TRP A 493 -14.01 -25.16 6.56
C TRP A 493 -13.25 -25.43 5.26
N GLN A 494 -13.99 -25.75 4.20
CA GLN A 494 -13.49 -26.07 2.86
C GLN A 494 -13.51 -24.78 2.01
N ASP A 495 -12.47 -24.56 1.22
CA ASP A 495 -12.22 -23.32 0.45
C ASP A 495 -11.97 -22.06 1.31
N ALA A 496 -11.67 -22.24 2.61
CA ALA A 496 -11.26 -21.17 3.52
C ALA A 496 -9.77 -20.82 3.36
N ASP A 497 -9.39 -20.26 2.22
CA ASP A 497 -8.17 -19.45 2.13
C ASP A 497 -8.36 -18.20 2.99
N HIS A 498 -8.09 -18.32 4.30
CA HIS A 498 -7.69 -17.27 5.26
C HIS A 498 -8.41 -15.90 5.28
N ASN A 499 -9.49 -15.70 4.55
CA ASN A 499 -10.19 -14.43 4.40
C ASN A 499 -11.37 -14.35 5.37
N ALA A 500 -11.62 -13.17 5.94
CA ALA A 500 -12.74 -12.95 6.86
C ALA A 500 -14.09 -12.72 6.17
N LEU A 501 -14.09 -12.41 4.87
CA LEU A 501 -15.27 -12.14 4.06
C LEU A 501 -15.19 -12.97 2.78
N TYR A 502 -16.24 -13.74 2.50
CA TYR A 502 -16.31 -14.71 1.40
C TYR A 502 -17.29 -14.27 0.32
N GLU A 503 -16.85 -14.35 -0.93
CA GLU A 503 -17.66 -14.09 -2.11
C GLU A 503 -17.98 -15.41 -2.82
N GLY A 504 -19.22 -15.59 -3.25
CA GLY A 504 -19.64 -16.82 -3.93
C GLY A 504 -20.02 -17.94 -2.96
N THR A 505 -19.51 -19.16 -3.15
CA THR A 505 -19.93 -20.34 -2.39
C THR A 505 -18.78 -20.88 -1.56
N PHE A 506 -19.02 -21.10 -0.26
CA PHE A 506 -18.10 -21.81 0.62
C PHE A 506 -18.79 -23.01 1.27
N ALA A 507 -17.97 -23.97 1.72
CA ALA A 507 -18.46 -25.21 2.29
C ALA A 507 -17.85 -25.48 3.67
N ILE A 508 -18.61 -26.13 4.54
CA ILE A 508 -18.20 -26.54 5.87
C ILE A 508 -18.46 -28.04 5.95
N GLU A 509 -17.39 -28.81 6.01
CA GLU A 509 -17.43 -30.26 6.19
C GLU A 509 -17.48 -30.59 7.68
N VAL A 510 -18.43 -31.42 8.08
CA VAL A 510 -18.68 -31.80 9.46
C VAL A 510 -18.75 -33.31 9.55
N ILE A 511 -18.00 -33.87 10.50
CA ILE A 511 -18.04 -35.30 10.79
C ILE A 511 -18.91 -35.52 12.02
N ILE A 512 -20.00 -36.27 11.86
CA ILE A 512 -20.87 -36.69 12.96
C ILE A 512 -20.37 -38.05 13.47
N ASP A 513 -20.13 -38.14 14.79
CA ASP A 513 -19.89 -39.38 15.50
C ASP A 513 -21.22 -39.93 16.04
N ALA A 514 -21.54 -41.15 15.61
CA ALA A 514 -22.77 -41.84 15.93
C ALA A 514 -22.56 -43.03 16.89
N SER A 515 -21.37 -43.19 17.45
CA SER A 515 -21.03 -44.29 18.38
C SER A 515 -21.91 -44.33 19.64
N GLY A 516 -22.47 -43.19 20.04
CA GLY A 516 -23.39 -43.08 21.17
C GLY A 516 -24.88 -43.25 20.84
N LEU A 517 -25.24 -43.59 19.60
CA LEU A 517 -26.64 -43.72 19.16
C LEU A 517 -27.47 -44.59 20.12
N GLU A 518 -28.59 -44.07 20.59
CA GLU A 518 -29.51 -44.89 21.40
C GLU A 518 -30.25 -45.91 20.52
N ASN A 519 -30.33 -47.17 20.98
CA ASN A 519 -31.00 -48.26 20.26
C ASN A 519 -30.54 -48.39 18.79
N PRO A 520 -29.24 -48.62 18.52
CA PRO A 520 -28.71 -48.68 17.16
C PRO A 520 -29.37 -49.79 16.35
N ASP A 521 -29.63 -50.96 16.94
CA ASP A 521 -30.19 -52.16 16.27
C ASP A 521 -31.61 -52.00 15.67
N ARG A 522 -32.24 -50.81 15.78
CA ARG A 522 -33.58 -50.54 15.28
C ARG A 522 -33.56 -49.51 14.15
N VAL A 523 -33.81 -50.00 12.93
CA VAL A 523 -34.02 -49.16 11.75
C VAL A 523 -35.15 -48.16 11.99
N ARG A 524 -34.83 -46.88 11.90
CA ARG A 524 -35.81 -45.80 12.04
C ARG A 524 -35.40 -44.56 11.26
N ASN A 525 -36.37 -43.73 10.93
CA ASN A 525 -36.10 -42.41 10.38
C ASN A 525 -35.66 -41.48 11.52
N GLY A 526 -34.60 -40.71 11.25
CA GLY A 526 -34.16 -39.57 12.04
C GLY A 526 -34.06 -38.32 11.17
N GLU A 527 -33.71 -37.22 11.81
CA GLU A 527 -33.48 -35.94 11.14
C GLU A 527 -32.21 -35.33 11.73
N ILE A 528 -31.39 -34.76 10.85
CA ILE A 528 -30.30 -33.87 11.23
C ILE A 528 -30.74 -32.47 10.83
N LEU A 529 -30.66 -31.54 11.78
CA LEU A 529 -30.99 -30.14 11.55
C LEU A 529 -29.77 -29.28 11.84
N ALA A 530 -29.50 -28.37 10.92
CA ALA A 530 -28.48 -27.34 11.05
C ALA A 530 -29.17 -25.97 10.98
N GLU A 531 -29.06 -25.18 12.04
CA GLU A 531 -29.43 -23.77 12.04
C GLU A 531 -28.18 -22.94 11.81
N VAL A 532 -28.06 -22.39 10.59
CA VAL A 532 -26.88 -21.65 10.14
C VAL A 532 -27.18 -20.17 10.24
N THR A 533 -26.47 -19.49 11.15
CA THR A 533 -26.50 -18.03 11.26
C THR A 533 -25.26 -17.46 10.61
N TYR A 534 -25.42 -16.54 9.67
CA TYR A 534 -24.31 -15.90 8.97
C TYR A 534 -24.62 -14.43 8.69
N GLN A 535 -23.59 -13.59 8.71
CA GLN A 535 -23.70 -12.19 8.34
C GLN A 535 -23.32 -12.01 6.87
N ARG A 536 -24.15 -11.28 6.13
CA ARG A 536 -23.93 -10.92 4.72
C ARG A 536 -23.84 -9.41 4.57
N CYS A 537 -22.76 -8.89 3.98
CA CYS A 537 -22.48 -7.46 3.85
C CYS A 537 -22.47 -7.00 2.39
N ASP A 538 -23.16 -5.89 2.11
CA ASP A 538 -23.18 -5.25 0.80
C ASP A 538 -21.88 -4.49 0.61
N LYS A 539 -21.14 -4.79 -0.45
CA LYS A 539 -19.80 -4.22 -0.61
C LYS A 539 -19.79 -2.74 -0.96
N LYS A 540 -20.89 -2.19 -1.48
CA LYS A 540 -20.97 -0.79 -1.91
C LYS A 540 -21.43 0.12 -0.79
N SER A 541 -22.39 -0.34 0.00
CA SER A 541 -23.03 0.45 1.06
C SER A 541 -22.50 0.14 2.46
N GLY A 542 -21.73 -0.93 2.63
CA GLY A 542 -21.26 -1.38 3.95
C GLY A 542 -22.37 -1.90 4.87
N VAL A 543 -23.60 -2.01 4.37
CA VAL A 543 -24.75 -2.51 5.14
C VAL A 543 -24.65 -4.01 5.29
N CYS A 544 -24.61 -4.50 6.53
CA CYS A 544 -24.63 -5.92 6.83
C CYS A 544 -25.99 -6.38 7.36
N ILE A 545 -26.43 -7.53 6.88
CA ILE A 545 -27.67 -8.20 7.25
C ILE A 545 -27.31 -9.53 7.91
N LEU A 546 -27.87 -9.80 9.08
CA LEU A 546 -27.75 -11.11 9.73
C LEU A 546 -28.86 -12.02 9.23
N GLU A 547 -28.50 -13.15 8.64
CA GLU A 547 -29.41 -14.15 8.11
C GLU A 547 -29.30 -15.44 8.94
N SER A 548 -30.44 -16.10 9.18
CA SER A 548 -30.49 -17.45 9.73
C SER A 548 -31.26 -18.35 8.77
N SER A 549 -30.70 -19.52 8.49
CA SER A 549 -31.31 -20.56 7.66
C SER A 549 -31.33 -21.88 8.41
N GLU A 550 -32.52 -22.45 8.54
CA GLU A 550 -32.71 -23.81 9.05
C GLU A 550 -32.74 -24.78 7.86
N VAL A 551 -31.81 -25.73 7.84
CA VAL A 551 -31.77 -26.81 6.84
C VAL A 551 -31.91 -28.15 7.55
N ARG A 552 -32.83 -28.97 7.03
CA ARG A 552 -33.13 -30.31 7.55
C ARG A 552 -32.72 -31.37 6.54
N MET A 553 -32.11 -32.43 7.03
CA MET A 553 -31.77 -33.61 6.24
C MET A 553 -32.38 -34.84 6.90
N PRO A 554 -33.33 -35.53 6.24
CA PRO A 554 -33.80 -36.82 6.70
C PRO A 554 -32.67 -37.83 6.59
N VAL A 555 -32.51 -38.66 7.62
CA VAL A 555 -31.51 -39.74 7.64
C VAL A 555 -32.15 -41.04 8.08
N LEU A 556 -31.68 -42.15 7.50
CA LEU A 556 -32.04 -43.48 7.97
C LEU A 556 -31.00 -43.90 9.03
N ILE A 557 -31.47 -44.15 10.26
CA ILE A 557 -30.64 -44.66 11.36
C ILE A 557 -30.74 -46.18 11.30
N ASP A 558 -29.59 -46.84 11.15
CA ASP A 558 -29.44 -48.29 11.06
C ASP A 558 -28.18 -48.69 11.82
N GLY A 559 -28.29 -49.66 12.73
CA GLY A 559 -27.32 -49.93 13.79
C GLY A 559 -26.03 -50.59 13.38
#